data_AF-A0A519YRS8-F1
#
_entry.id   AF-A0A519YRS8-F1
#
_cell.length_a   1.000
_cell.length_b   1.000
_cell.length_c   1.000
_cell.angle_alpha   90.00
_cell.angle_beta   90.00
_cell.angle_gamma   90.00
#
_symmetry.space_group_name_H-M   'P 1'
#
loop_
_entity.id
_entity.type
_entity.pdbx_description
1 polymer ?
#
loop_
_entity_poly.entity_id
_entity_poly.type
_entity_poly.pdbx_seq_one_letter_code
_entity_poly.pdbx_strand_id
1 'polypeptide(L)'
;MKKAFLFSGQGSQYYQMGRSLYQASPVFRGQLDALDEIASDLAGYSVRDLLYGDKKRTDPFDQTSVAGVSICMIELALAATLIHHD
;
A
#
# COMPACT_ATOMS: atom_id res chain seq x y z
N MET A 1 -16.46 -4.70 -22.81
CA MET A 1 -15.30 -3.77 -22.87
C MET A 1 -14.15 -4.43 -22.15
N LYS A 2 -12.92 -4.45 -22.70
CA LYS A 2 -11.74 -4.98 -21.98
C LYS A 2 -11.17 -3.89 -21.07
N LYS A 3 -10.78 -4.25 -19.85
CA LYS A 3 -10.18 -3.34 -18.86
C LYS A 3 -8.68 -3.55 -18.82
N ALA A 4 -7.93 -2.47 -18.62
CA ALA A 4 -6.50 -2.49 -18.38
C ALA A 4 -6.18 -1.59 -17.19
N PHE A 5 -5.31 -2.05 -16.29
CA PHE A 5 -4.80 -1.27 -15.17
C PHE A 5 -3.41 -0.76 -15.51
N LEU A 6 -3.17 0.52 -15.23
CA LEU A 6 -1.86 1.15 -15.37
C LEU A 6 -1.41 1.63 -13.99
N PHE A 7 -0.19 1.28 -13.64
CA PHE A 7 0.41 1.56 -12.33
C PHE A 7 1.47 2.64 -12.47
N SER A 8 1.56 3.50 -11.47
CA SER A 8 2.51 4.61 -11.43
C SER A 8 3.89 4.14 -10.99
N GLY A 9 4.94 4.83 -11.46
CA GLY A 9 6.31 4.54 -11.06
C GLY A 9 6.67 5.15 -9.71
N GLN A 10 7.91 4.92 -9.28
CA GLN A 10 8.48 5.57 -8.11
C GLN A 10 8.39 7.11 -8.21
N GLY A 11 7.99 7.77 -7.13
CA GLY A 11 7.88 9.22 -7.02
C GLY A 11 6.49 9.74 -6.63
N SER A 12 5.45 8.90 -6.74
CA SER A 12 4.08 9.24 -6.35
C SER A 12 3.72 8.79 -4.92
N GLN A 13 4.64 8.14 -4.20
CA GLN A 13 4.41 7.71 -2.82
C GLN A 13 4.34 8.90 -1.85
N TYR A 14 3.47 8.80 -0.85
CA TYR A 14 3.40 9.76 0.26
C TYR A 14 2.87 9.09 1.53
N TYR A 15 3.17 9.69 2.68
CA TYR A 15 2.75 9.18 3.98
C TYR A 15 1.22 9.12 4.09
N GLN A 16 0.71 8.01 4.65
CA GLN A 16 -0.73 7.72 4.77
C GLN A 16 -1.51 7.58 3.46
N MET A 17 -0.86 7.34 2.32
CA MET A 17 -1.57 7.01 1.09
C MET A 17 -2.51 5.81 1.27
N GLY A 18 -3.70 5.88 0.67
CA GLY A 18 -4.72 4.85 0.79
C GLY A 18 -5.36 4.70 2.18
N ARG A 19 -5.03 5.53 3.18
CA ARG A 19 -5.55 5.39 4.56
C ARG A 19 -7.08 5.40 4.64
N SER A 20 -7.73 6.28 3.88
CA SER A 20 -9.21 6.34 3.86
C SER A 20 -9.83 5.05 3.32
N LEU A 21 -9.24 4.46 2.28
CA LEU A 21 -9.66 3.16 1.74
C LEU A 21 -9.38 2.02 2.71
N TYR A 22 -8.23 2.03 3.38
CA TYR A 22 -7.92 1.05 4.43
C TYR A 22 -8.95 1.09 5.56
N GLN A 23 -9.47 2.26 5.90
CA GLN A 23 -10.52 2.42 6.91
C GLN A 23 -11.92 2.04 6.42
N ALA A 24 -12.24 2.32 5.15
CA ALA A 24 -13.60 2.22 4.62
C ALA A 24 -13.90 0.94 3.81
N SER A 25 -12.91 0.33 3.16
CA SER A 25 -13.08 -0.82 2.25
C SER A 25 -12.49 -2.09 2.86
N PRO A 26 -13.32 -3.10 3.20
CA PRO A 26 -12.83 -4.39 3.69
C PRO A 26 -11.95 -5.14 2.68
N VAL A 27 -12.24 -5.01 1.38
CA VAL A 27 -11.45 -5.64 0.30
C VAL A 27 -10.06 -5.00 0.22
N PHE A 28 -10.01 -3.67 0.24
CA PHE A 28 -8.74 -2.94 0.24
C PHE A 28 -7.89 -3.31 1.46
N ARG A 29 -8.52 -3.31 2.64
CA ARG A 29 -7.87 -3.69 3.90
C ARG A 29 -7.32 -5.10 3.84
N GLY A 30 -8.15 -6.08 3.50
CA GLY A 30 -7.73 -7.49 3.44
C GLY A 30 -6.61 -7.74 2.45
N GLN A 31 -6.65 -7.09 1.28
CA GLN A 31 -5.58 -7.22 0.30
C GLN A 31 -4.28 -6.57 0.80
N LEU A 32 -4.37 -5.40 1.43
CA LEU A 32 -3.18 -4.72 1.94
C LEU A 32 -2.56 -5.47 3.12
N ASP A 33 -3.39 -6.03 4.02
CA ASP A 33 -2.93 -6.84 5.16
C ASP A 33 -2.23 -8.12 4.66
N ALA A 34 -2.80 -8.82 3.67
CA ALA A 34 -2.17 -10.02 3.08
C ALA A 34 -0.83 -9.71 2.39
N LEU A 35 -0.73 -8.56 1.70
CA LEU A 35 0.52 -8.11 1.10
C LEU A 35 1.55 -7.72 2.17
N ASP A 36 1.10 -7.14 3.28
CA ASP A 36 1.96 -6.76 4.41
C ASP A 36 2.56 -7.99 5.11
N GLU A 37 1.80 -9.07 5.27
CA GLU A 37 2.31 -10.34 5.79
C GLU A 37 3.47 -10.87 4.92
N ILE A 38 3.25 -10.93 3.60
CA ILE A 38 4.29 -11.37 2.63
C ILE A 38 5.50 -10.43 2.67
N ALA A 39 5.29 -9.13 2.67
CA ALA A 39 6.37 -8.15 2.71
C ALA A 39 7.15 -8.23 4.03
N SER A 40 6.47 -8.46 5.14
CA SER A 40 7.07 -8.60 6.47
C SER A 40 7.97 -9.83 6.56
N ASP A 41 7.53 -10.97 6.00
CA ASP A 41 8.33 -12.19 5.95
C ASP A 41 9.62 -12.01 5.12
N LEU A 42 9.56 -11.20 4.07
CA LEU A 42 10.70 -10.94 3.18
C LEU A 42 11.66 -9.85 3.69
N ALA A 43 11.11 -8.80 4.30
CA ALA A 43 11.85 -7.59 4.65
C ALA A 43 12.17 -7.46 6.15
N GLY A 44 11.51 -8.25 7.00
CA GLY A 44 11.65 -8.21 8.45
C GLY A 44 10.93 -7.05 9.14
N TYR A 45 10.03 -6.35 8.45
CA TYR A 45 9.23 -5.25 8.99
C TYR A 45 7.88 -5.09 8.28
N SER A 46 6.86 -4.60 9.00
CA SER A 46 5.54 -4.29 8.43
C SER A 46 5.57 -2.95 7.68
N VAL A 47 5.27 -3.00 6.39
CA VAL A 47 5.14 -1.81 5.53
C VAL A 47 3.87 -1.04 5.89
N ARG A 48 2.80 -1.73 6.26
CA ARG A 48 1.54 -1.15 6.74
C ARG A 48 1.75 -0.33 8.02
N ASP A 49 2.52 -0.85 8.98
CA ASP A 49 2.85 -0.10 10.20
C ASP A 49 3.73 1.11 9.89
N LEU A 50 4.60 1.03 8.89
CA LEU A 50 5.37 2.19 8.41
C LEU A 50 4.48 3.24 7.71
N LEU A 51 3.41 2.81 7.03
CA LEU A 51 2.45 3.67 6.35
C LEU A 51 1.44 4.35 7.29
N TYR A 52 0.97 3.63 8.32
CA TYR A 52 -0.17 4.02 9.15
C TYR A 52 0.10 4.13 10.64
N GLY A 53 1.28 3.71 11.11
CA GLY A 53 1.67 3.82 12.51
C GLY A 53 1.85 5.26 12.97
N ASP A 54 1.89 5.48 14.28
CA ASP A 54 2.07 6.80 14.89
C ASP A 54 3.54 7.25 14.81
N LYS A 55 4.00 7.57 13.60
CA LYS A 55 5.34 8.16 13.40
C LYS A 55 5.31 9.66 13.58
N LYS A 56 6.37 10.19 14.20
CA LYS A 56 6.70 11.62 14.12
C LYS A 56 7.02 11.94 12.66
N ARG A 57 6.60 13.11 12.19
CA ARG A 57 6.77 13.63 10.81
C ARG A 57 8.23 13.63 10.30
N THR A 58 9.19 13.34 11.18
CA THR A 58 10.65 13.32 10.95
C THR A 58 11.22 11.92 10.69
N ASP A 59 10.45 10.85 10.84
CA ASP A 59 10.96 9.49 10.54
C ASP A 59 11.01 9.28 9.02
N PRO A 60 12.15 8.83 8.46
CA PRO A 60 12.36 8.81 7.02
C PRO A 60 11.50 7.72 6.37
N PHE A 61 10.35 8.11 5.85
CA PHE A 61 9.67 7.41 4.75
C PHE A 61 10.50 7.49 3.43
N ASP A 62 11.56 8.31 3.43
CA ASP A 62 12.52 8.50 2.34
C ASP A 62 13.52 7.34 2.17
N GLN A 63 13.42 6.27 2.97
CA GLN A 63 14.12 5.03 2.65
C GLN A 63 13.51 4.44 1.39
N THR A 64 14.22 4.57 0.27
CA THR A 64 13.77 4.23 -1.09
C THR A 64 13.17 2.82 -1.20
N SER A 65 13.65 1.87 -0.40
CA SER A 65 13.12 0.50 -0.34
C SER A 65 11.70 0.44 0.23
N VAL A 66 11.41 1.17 1.32
CA VAL A 66 10.06 1.24 1.93
C VAL A 66 9.10 1.94 0.98
N ALA A 67 9.54 3.04 0.37
CA ALA A 67 8.77 3.81 -0.60
C ALA A 67 8.29 2.97 -1.80
N GLY A 68 9.21 2.20 -2.42
CA GLY A 68 8.92 1.36 -3.59
C GLY A 68 8.00 0.17 -3.28
N VAL A 69 8.18 -0.47 -2.13
CA VAL A 69 7.27 -1.56 -1.72
C VAL A 69 5.90 -1.01 -1.36
N SER A 70 5.83 0.14 -0.69
CA SER A 70 4.57 0.79 -0.30
C SER A 70 3.69 1.11 -1.51
N ILE A 71 4.25 1.74 -2.55
CA ILE A 71 3.47 2.10 -3.74
C ILE A 71 2.92 0.88 -4.46
N CYS A 72 3.74 -0.17 -4.63
CA CYS A 72 3.32 -1.43 -5.23
C CYS A 72 2.16 -2.06 -4.44
N MET A 73 2.26 -2.12 -3.11
CA MET A 73 1.22 -2.70 -2.27
C MET A 73 -0.12 -1.95 -2.37
N ILE A 74 -0.07 -0.61 -2.34
CA ILE A 74 -1.27 0.23 -2.47
C ILE A 74 -1.93 0.05 -3.83
N GLU A 75 -1.14 0.04 -4.90
CA GLU A 75 -1.61 -0.15 -6.26
C GLU A 75 -2.29 -1.50 -6.48
N LEU A 76 -1.72 -2.58 -5.93
CA LEU A 76 -2.34 -3.91 -5.98
C LEU A 76 -3.62 -3.97 -5.15
N ALA A 77 -3.66 -3.34 -3.97
CA ALA A 77 -4.87 -3.23 -3.15
C ALA A 77 -5.99 -2.43 -3.84
N LEU A 78 -5.63 -1.36 -4.56
CA LEU A 78 -6.56 -0.59 -5.41
C LEU A 78 -7.12 -1.45 -6.54
N ALA A 79 -6.25 -2.15 -7.27
CA ALA A 79 -6.67 -3.02 -8.37
C ALA A 79 -7.63 -4.12 -7.89
N ALA A 80 -7.32 -4.79 -6.77
CA ALA A 80 -8.20 -5.79 -6.18
C ALA A 80 -9.57 -5.21 -5.78
N THR A 81 -9.58 -4.02 -5.19
CA THR A 81 -10.81 -3.30 -4.83
C THR A 81 -11.67 -3.02 -6.06
N LEU A 82 -11.07 -2.48 -7.12
CA LEU A 82 -11.79 -2.16 -8.36
C LEU A 82 -12.33 -3.40 -9.08
N ILE A 83 -11.60 -4.52 -9.04
CA ILE A 83 -12.04 -5.80 -9.63
C ILE A 83 -13.25 -6.37 -8.87
N HIS A 84 -13.35 -6.16 -7.55
CA HIS A 84 -14.48 -6.63 -6.74
C HIS A 84 -15.73 -5.76 -6.81
N HIS A 85 -15.63 -4.53 -7.31
CA HIS A 85 -16.76 -3.62 -7.48
C HIS A 85 -17.44 -3.71 -8.86
N ASP A 86 -17.14 -4.78 -9.60
CA ASP A 86 -17.75 -5.11 -10.90
C ASP A 86 -18.89 -6.13 -10.80
#